data_AF-A0A1H7L4R2-F1
#
_entry.id   AF-A0A1H7L4R2-F1
#
_cell.length_a   1.000
_cell.length_b   1.000
_cell.length_c   1.000
_cell.angle_alpha   90.00
_cell.angle_beta   90.00
_cell.angle_gamma   90.00
#
_symmetry.space_group_name_H-M   'P 1'
#
loop_
_entity.id
_entity.type
_entity.pdbx_description
1 polymer ?
#
loop_
_entity_poly.entity_id
_entity_poly.type
_entity_poly.pdbx_seq_one_letter_code
_entity_poly.pdbx_strand_id
1 'polypeptide(L)'
;MPMQSAPPMPDWLQLQDEADYWRAHLQALPCARQGDTLEDCWPLIECVYLLYVRHPRATLQEALHLYEAATKGLERGMDHEQMATLFARVWSRILKRAGGRALPDWLPGAGGDA
;
A
#
# COMPACT_ATOMS: atom_id res chain seq x y z
N MET A 1 -3.89 15.81 19.60
CA MET A 1 -3.83 14.40 19.16
C MET A 1 -2.41 14.15 18.70
N PRO A 2 -1.58 13.35 19.40
CA PRO A 2 -0.25 13.04 18.90
C PRO A 2 -0.41 12.33 17.55
N MET A 3 0.24 12.87 16.52
CA MET A 3 0.41 12.21 15.23
C MET A 3 1.03 10.85 15.54
N GLN A 4 0.24 9.76 15.41
CA GLN A 4 0.77 8.41 15.54
C GLN A 4 1.87 8.31 14.48
N SER A 5 3.13 8.30 14.92
CA SER A 5 4.28 8.08 14.06
C SER A 5 3.98 6.87 13.19
N ALA A 6 4.14 7.02 11.87
CA ALA A 6 3.95 5.91 10.95
C ALA A 6 4.70 4.70 11.52
N PRO A 7 4.08 3.51 11.58
CA PRO A 7 4.76 2.31 12.06
C PRO A 7 6.09 2.17 11.32
N PRO A 8 7.18 1.75 12.01
CA PRO A 8 8.42 1.54 11.31
C PRO A 8 8.17 0.58 10.15
N MET A 9 8.74 0.86 8.99
CA MET A 9 8.64 -0.03 7.84
C MET A 9 9.75 -1.08 7.97
N PRO A 10 9.52 -2.35 7.60
CA PRO A 10 10.58 -3.33 7.62
C PRO A 10 11.70 -2.95 6.64
N ASP A 11 12.96 -3.28 6.95
CA ASP A 11 14.14 -2.82 6.18
C ASP A 11 14.12 -3.25 4.69
N TRP A 12 13.40 -4.33 4.38
CA TRP A 12 13.22 -4.80 3.02
C TRP A 12 12.14 -4.04 2.22
N LEU A 13 11.32 -3.24 2.91
CA LEU A 13 10.22 -2.44 2.38
C LEU A 13 10.53 -0.95 2.54
N GLN A 14 11.56 -0.51 1.83
CA GLN A 14 11.92 0.91 1.79
C GLN A 14 10.96 1.67 0.88
N LEU A 15 10.17 2.57 1.47
CA LEU A 15 9.20 3.40 0.73
C LEU A 15 9.87 4.24 -0.37
N GLN A 16 11.13 4.65 -0.18
CA GLN A 16 11.88 5.40 -1.19
C GLN A 16 12.12 4.57 -2.46
N ASP A 17 12.57 3.31 -2.31
CA ASP A 17 12.75 2.39 -3.43
C ASP A 17 11.43 2.10 -4.17
N GLU A 18 10.34 2.00 -3.40
CA GLU A 18 9.01 1.79 -3.95
C GLU A 18 8.52 3.04 -4.70
N ALA A 19 8.79 4.24 -4.17
CA ALA A 19 8.51 5.48 -4.86
C ALA A 19 9.27 5.57 -6.19
N ASP A 20 10.56 5.23 -6.22
CA ASP A 20 11.33 5.24 -7.47
C ASP A 20 10.83 4.20 -8.48
N TYR A 21 10.45 3.01 -8.02
CA TYR A 21 9.82 2.02 -8.88
C TYR A 21 8.50 2.52 -9.47
N TRP A 22 7.61 3.07 -8.64
CA TRP A 22 6.32 3.56 -9.10
C TRP A 22 6.44 4.83 -9.95
N ARG A 23 7.47 5.66 -9.73
CA ARG A 23 7.79 6.79 -10.63
C ARG A 23 8.05 6.30 -12.04
N ALA A 24 8.82 5.23 -12.19
CA ALA A 24 9.11 4.62 -13.49
C ALA A 24 7.91 3.89 -14.12
N HIS A 25 6.96 3.42 -13.30
CA HIS A 25 5.78 2.66 -13.74
C HIS A 25 4.46 3.43 -13.61
N LEU A 26 4.53 4.75 -13.40
CA LEU A 26 3.37 5.59 -13.07
C LEU A 26 2.29 5.49 -14.14
N GLN A 27 2.68 5.57 -15.41
CA GLN A 27 1.77 5.51 -16.56
C GLN A 27 1.04 4.15 -16.71
N ALA A 28 1.50 3.10 -16.00
CA ALA A 28 0.78 1.84 -15.98
C ALA A 28 -0.33 1.82 -14.92
N LEU A 29 -0.35 2.75 -13.97
CA LEU A 29 -1.31 2.79 -12.88
C LEU A 29 -2.62 3.46 -13.29
N PRO A 30 -3.78 2.96 -12.82
CA PRO A 30 -5.08 3.55 -13.16
C PRO A 30 -5.28 4.95 -12.53
N CYS A 31 -4.55 5.29 -11.46
CA CYS A 31 -4.59 6.62 -10.87
C CYS A 31 -3.87 7.68 -11.71
N ALA A 32 -2.97 7.27 -12.61
CA ALA A 32 -2.13 8.18 -13.37
C ALA A 32 -2.91 8.75 -14.56
N ARG A 33 -3.02 10.07 -14.60
CA ARG A 33 -3.54 10.80 -15.75
C ARG A 33 -2.42 11.45 -16.55
N GLN A 34 -2.75 11.90 -17.75
CA GLN A 34 -1.80 12.64 -18.58
C GLN A 34 -1.37 13.92 -17.86
N GLY A 35 -0.08 14.01 -17.52
CA GLY A 35 0.49 15.13 -16.77
C GLY A 35 0.55 14.94 -15.25
N ASP A 36 0.00 13.85 -14.70
CA ASP A 36 0.11 13.56 -13.27
C ASP A 36 1.53 13.14 -12.90
N THR A 37 1.92 13.49 -11.67
CA THR A 37 3.20 13.10 -11.07
C THR A 37 3.01 11.92 -10.12
N LEU A 38 4.11 11.35 -9.63
CA LEU A 38 4.01 10.32 -8.60
C LEU A 38 3.33 10.88 -7.34
N GLU A 39 3.59 12.13 -6.99
CA GLU A 39 3.09 12.77 -5.76
C GLU A 39 1.55 12.82 -5.73
N ASP A 40 0.93 12.92 -6.91
CA ASP A 40 -0.52 12.87 -7.09
C ASP A 40 -1.15 11.50 -6.78
N CYS A 41 -0.44 10.43 -7.15
CA CYS A 41 -0.85 9.04 -6.95
C CYS A 41 -0.33 8.44 -5.64
N TRP A 42 0.73 9.02 -5.08
CA TRP A 42 1.46 8.46 -3.94
C TRP A 42 0.59 8.19 -2.72
N PRO A 43 -0.36 9.06 -2.32
CA PRO A 43 -1.20 8.81 -1.14
C PRO A 43 -2.02 7.52 -1.26
N LEU A 44 -2.47 7.18 -2.47
CA LEU A 44 -3.21 5.94 -2.73
C LEU A 44 -2.29 4.73 -2.63
N ILE A 45 -1.10 4.83 -3.22
CA ILE A 45 -0.10 3.77 -3.21
C ILE A 45 0.42 3.52 -1.77
N GLU A 46 0.79 4.59 -1.06
CA GLU A 46 1.28 4.59 0.31
C GLU A 46 0.25 3.98 1.27
N CYS A 47 -1.03 4.27 1.07
CA CYS A 47 -2.12 3.67 1.85
C CYS A 47 -2.06 2.12 1.83
N VAL A 48 -1.76 1.52 0.67
CA VAL A 48 -1.63 0.06 0.54
C VAL A 48 -0.45 -0.48 1.36
N TYR A 49 0.71 0.19 1.32
CA TYR A 49 1.87 -0.18 2.13
C TYR A 49 1.59 -0.07 3.63
N LEU A 50 0.93 1.01 4.05
CA LEU A 50 0.54 1.21 5.44
C LEU A 50 -0.46 0.15 5.90
N LEU A 51 -1.42 -0.23 5.07
CA LEU A 51 -2.39 -1.28 5.38
C LEU A 51 -1.72 -2.64 5.55
N TYR A 52 -0.76 -2.97 4.68
CA TYR A 52 0.00 -4.21 4.79
C TYR A 52 0.77 -4.30 6.12
N VAL A 53 1.37 -3.19 6.54
CA VAL A 53 2.13 -3.07 7.79
C VAL A 53 1.23 -3.05 9.03
N ARG A 54 0.06 -2.41 8.95
CA ARG A 54 -0.89 -2.32 10.08
C ARG A 54 -1.74 -3.58 10.25
N HIS A 55 -2.01 -4.29 9.16
CA HIS A 55 -2.89 -5.46 9.13
C HIS A 55 -2.22 -6.63 8.40
N PRO A 56 -1.12 -7.18 8.92
CA PRO A 56 -0.37 -8.24 8.23
C PRO A 56 -1.12 -9.57 8.12
N ARG A 57 -2.17 -9.75 8.94
CA ARG A 57 -3.06 -10.91 8.93
C ARG A 57 -4.34 -10.68 8.14
N ALA A 58 -4.56 -9.46 7.63
CA ALA A 58 -5.75 -9.22 6.83
C ALA A 58 -5.71 -10.08 5.57
N THR A 59 -6.82 -10.75 5.32
CA THR A 59 -7.06 -11.38 4.03
C THR A 59 -7.11 -10.32 2.93
N LEU A 60 -6.92 -10.73 1.68
CA LEU A 60 -6.99 -9.81 0.53
C LEU A 60 -8.31 -9.02 0.51
N GLN A 61 -9.42 -9.67 0.88
CA GLN A 61 -10.74 -9.07 0.89
C GLN A 61 -10.89 -8.04 2.03
N GLU A 62 -10.39 -8.35 3.23
CA GLU A 62 -10.39 -7.39 4.35
C GLU A 62 -9.49 -6.19 4.06
N ALA A 63 -8.29 -6.43 3.51
CA ALA A 63 -7.36 -5.39 3.14
C ALA A 63 -7.93 -4.46 2.05
N LEU A 64 -8.64 -5.01 1.06
CA LEU A 64 -9.34 -4.22 0.04
C LEU A 64 -10.46 -3.36 0.67
N HIS A 65 -11.26 -3.93 1.57
CA HIS A 65 -12.31 -3.19 2.26
C HIS A 65 -11.76 -2.04 3.12
N LEU A 66 -10.66 -2.30 3.86
CA LEU A 66 -9.96 -1.28 4.63
C LEU A 66 -9.34 -0.20 3.72
N TYR A 67 -8.82 -0.60 2.56
CA TYR A 67 -8.29 0.31 1.55
C TYR A 67 -9.37 1.25 1.04
N GLU A 68 -10.51 0.74 0.59
CA GLU A 68 -11.64 1.55 0.13
C GLU A 68 -12.09 2.56 1.19
N ALA A 69 -12.19 2.14 2.45
CA ALA A 69 -12.55 3.02 3.55
C ALA A 69 -11.48 4.10 3.79
N ALA A 70 -10.20 3.75 3.71
CA ALA A 70 -9.08 4.67 3.94
C ALA A 70 -8.85 5.65 2.79
N THR A 71 -9.20 5.28 1.56
CA THR A 71 -9.04 6.12 0.37
C THR A 71 -10.29 6.88 -0.04
N LYS A 72 -11.35 6.82 0.77
CA LYS A 72 -12.60 7.54 0.50
C LYS A 72 -12.34 9.05 0.36
N GLY A 73 -12.69 9.63 -0.79
CA GLY A 73 -12.42 11.03 -1.11
C GLY A 73 -11.04 11.30 -1.74
N LEU A 74 -10.20 10.28 -1.88
CA LEU A 74 -8.93 10.32 -2.63
C LEU A 74 -9.04 9.61 -3.98
N GLU A 75 -10.23 9.14 -4.36
CA GLU A 75 -10.44 8.33 -5.57
C GLU A 75 -10.05 9.05 -6.86
N ARG A 76 -9.87 10.39 -6.82
CA ARG A 76 -9.49 11.21 -7.99
C ARG A 76 -10.41 11.00 -9.20
N GLY A 77 -11.65 10.54 -9.00
CA GLY A 77 -12.58 10.19 -10.08
C GLY A 77 -12.33 8.82 -10.72
N MET A 78 -11.59 7.95 -10.04
CA MET A 78 -11.53 6.53 -10.34
C MET A 78 -12.80 5.82 -9.87
N ASP A 79 -13.20 4.79 -10.60
CA ASP A 79 -14.25 3.89 -10.16
C ASP A 79 -13.72 2.78 -9.23
N HIS A 80 -14.65 2.00 -8.68
CA HIS A 80 -14.32 0.91 -7.77
C HIS A 80 -13.40 -0.14 -8.41
N GLU A 81 -13.56 -0.43 -9.70
CA GLU A 81 -12.72 -1.41 -10.41
C GLU A 81 -11.28 -0.91 -10.58
N GLN A 82 -11.10 0.37 -10.90
CA GLN A 82 -9.79 1.02 -10.98
C GLN A 82 -9.10 1.06 -9.62
N MET A 83 -9.85 1.34 -8.56
CA MET A 83 -9.33 1.32 -7.18
C MET A 83 -8.90 -0.09 -6.76
N ALA A 84 -9.72 -1.09 -7.03
CA ALA A 84 -9.39 -2.49 -6.77
C ALA A 84 -8.18 -2.96 -7.60
N THR A 85 -8.08 -2.51 -8.85
CA THR A 85 -6.93 -2.80 -9.74
C THR A 85 -5.64 -2.17 -9.22
N LEU A 86 -5.69 -0.91 -8.77
CA LEU A 86 -4.55 -0.23 -8.15
C LEU A 86 -4.09 -0.99 -6.92
N PHE A 87 -5.01 -1.29 -6.01
CA PHE A 87 -4.76 -2.08 -4.81
C PHE A 87 -4.11 -3.42 -5.15
N ALA A 88 -4.70 -4.21 -6.05
CA ALA A 88 -4.21 -5.53 -6.41
C ALA A 88 -2.78 -5.48 -6.98
N ARG A 89 -2.46 -4.46 -7.78
CA ARG A 89 -1.11 -4.27 -8.34
C ARG A 89 -0.08 -3.95 -7.27
N VAL A 90 -0.40 -2.99 -6.38
CA VAL A 90 0.53 -2.61 -5.30
C VAL A 90 0.69 -3.75 -4.31
N TRP A 91 -0.42 -4.39 -3.90
CA TRP A 91 -0.42 -5.53 -2.99
C TRP A 91 0.37 -6.73 -3.54
N SER A 92 0.16 -7.08 -4.82
CA SER A 92 0.91 -8.18 -5.46
C SER A 92 2.42 -7.91 -5.48
N ARG A 93 2.82 -6.66 -5.67
CA ARG A 93 4.24 -6.28 -5.62
C ARG A 93 4.81 -6.42 -4.21
N ILE A 94 4.08 -5.97 -3.19
CA ILE A 94 4.47 -6.14 -1.79
C ILE A 94 4.68 -7.62 -1.49
N LEU A 95 3.73 -8.49 -1.85
CA LEU A 95 3.84 -9.94 -1.65
C LEU A 95 5.05 -10.55 -2.38
N LYS A 96 5.34 -10.11 -3.62
CA LYS A 96 6.53 -10.53 -4.37
C LYS A 96 7.83 -10.12 -3.68
N ARG A 97 7.92 -8.90 -3.13
CA ARG A 97 9.10 -8.45 -2.37
C ARG A 97 9.21 -9.12 -1.00
N ALA A 98 8.07 -9.36 -0.34
CA ALA A 98 8.01 -10.12 0.90
C ALA A 98 8.59 -11.52 0.66
N GLY A 99 8.22 -12.22 -0.43
CA GLY A 99 8.91 -13.44 -0.85
C GLY A 99 8.99 -14.52 0.24
N GLY A 100 7.98 -14.60 1.11
CA GLY A 100 7.95 -15.49 2.29
C GLY A 100 8.71 -14.97 3.52
N ARG A 101 9.27 -13.75 3.48
CA ARG A 101 9.82 -13.08 4.66
C ARG A 101 8.69 -12.76 5.61
N ALA A 102 8.83 -13.25 6.85
CA ALA A 102 7.96 -12.84 7.94
C ALA A 102 8.14 -11.34 8.19
N LEU A 103 7.06 -10.70 8.60
CA LEU A 103 7.16 -9.34 9.12
C LEU A 103 7.88 -9.41 10.48
N PRO A 104 8.80 -8.47 10.76
CA PRO A 104 9.47 -8.40 12.06
C PRO A 104 8.50 -8.44 13.24
N ASP A 105 8.86 -9.10 14.35
CA ASP A 105 7.99 -9.33 15.52
C ASP A 105 7.45 -8.05 16.18
N TRP A 106 8.13 -6.91 15.98
CA TRP A 106 7.69 -5.61 16.48
C TRP A 106 6.56 -4.99 15.64
N LEU A 107 6.26 -5.52 14.45
CA LEU A 107 5.10 -5.09 13.67
C LEU A 107 3.81 -5.63 14.27
N PRO A 108 2.76 -4.80 14.39
CA PRO A 108 1.47 -5.24 14.91
C PRO A 108 0.93 -6.38 14.04
N GLY A 109 0.82 -7.58 14.63
CA GLY A 109 0.31 -8.79 13.97
C GLY A 109 1.37 -9.81 13.50
N ALA A 110 2.66 -9.52 13.66
CA ALA A 110 3.76 -10.45 13.39
C ALA A 110 3.94 -11.55 14.47
N GLY A 111 3.56 -11.27 15.72
CA GLY A 111 3.71 -12.21 16.83
C GLY A 111 2.73 -13.38 16.76
N GLY A 112 3.19 -14.55 16.32
CA GLY A 112 2.49 -15.81 16.51
C GLY A 112 2.31 -16.09 18.00
N ASP A 113 1.07 -16.25 18.45
CA ASP A 113 0.81 -16.98 19.68
C ASP A 113 1.30 -18.41 19.43
N ALA A 114 2.23 -18.84 20.29
CA ALA A 114 2.86 -20.16 20.28
C ALA A 114 1.88 -21.27 20.70
#